data_AF-A0A5Q4FXV8-F1
#
_entry.id   AF-A0A5Q4FXV8-F1
#
_cell.length_a   1.000
_cell.length_b   1.000
_cell.length_c   1.000
_cell.angle_alpha   90.00
_cell.angle_beta   90.00
_cell.angle_gamma   90.00
#
_symmetry.space_group_name_H-M   'P 1'
#
loop_
_entity.id
_entity.type
_entity.pdbx_description
1 polymer ?
#
loop_
_entity_poly.entity_id
_entity_poly.type
_entity_poly.pdbx_seq_one_letter_code
_entity_poly.pdbx_strand_id
1 'polypeptide(L)'
;MTATMTEVATTDDIRDTILDARRDGTALEVRGGGSVLDRMPGDDGAVLSVAGLTGVVDHAAEDLTITVRTGTGIDELQEVLAASGQECPIEPTDAAGSTVGGRIATGLAGPRQLGAGRVRDWVLRVRFVTGAGQVAKAGGVTVKDVTGFDLCRLMTGSWGTLGVITEVTLKLRPLARHRAWYTTTEPRHDLDGVLFRPVSLITTADRTHVLLEGHPEDAAEQAELVGLEPAERPILPTAARAALDPARVPEFLAAIDGAGLRWAVQDGVGVCHLDGAVEGMVTARRAAEHLGGSVLILEPSLGLPAFGGSGPDPIATRVSEVLDPDDVLAPWRWSR
;
A
#
# COMPACT_ATOMS: atom_id res chain seq x y z
N MET A 1 10.18 25.46 8.63
CA MET A 1 9.28 25.62 9.80
C MET A 1 9.01 24.22 10.33
N THR A 2 9.10 23.97 11.63
CA THR A 2 8.73 22.65 12.19
C THR A 2 7.22 22.54 12.09
N ALA A 3 6.70 21.63 11.28
CA ALA A 3 5.26 21.39 11.17
C ALA A 3 4.68 21.07 12.56
N THR A 4 3.60 21.76 12.95
CA THR A 4 2.89 21.48 14.19
C THR A 4 2.19 20.12 14.07
N MET A 5 2.49 19.16 14.95
CA MET A 5 1.85 17.85 14.96
C MET A 5 0.75 17.79 16.00
N THR A 6 -0.44 17.37 15.59
CA THR A 6 -1.60 17.12 16.44
C THR A 6 -1.86 15.62 16.49
N GLU A 7 -1.85 15.03 17.68
CA GLU A 7 -2.20 13.63 17.89
C GLU A 7 -3.66 13.50 18.28
N VAL A 8 -4.35 12.52 17.68
CA VAL A 8 -5.78 12.29 17.91
C VAL A 8 -6.05 10.84 18.31
N ALA A 9 -7.06 10.65 19.14
CA ALA A 9 -7.47 9.33 19.62
C ALA A 9 -8.93 9.00 19.28
N THR A 10 -9.71 9.97 18.80
CA THR A 10 -11.12 9.78 18.46
C THR A 10 -11.48 10.34 17.09
N THR A 11 -12.64 9.91 16.56
CA THR A 11 -13.18 10.48 15.32
C THR A 11 -13.62 11.93 15.49
N ASP A 12 -14.03 12.33 16.69
CA ASP A 12 -14.42 13.72 16.98
C ASP A 12 -13.19 14.65 16.98
N ASP A 13 -12.06 14.22 17.56
CA ASP A 13 -10.80 14.97 17.49
C ASP A 13 -10.36 15.22 16.04
N ILE A 14 -10.51 14.19 15.18
CA ILE A 14 -10.21 14.29 13.75
C ILE A 14 -11.10 15.33 13.08
N ARG A 15 -12.42 15.27 13.35
CA ARG A 15 -13.38 16.24 12.82
C ARG A 15 -13.00 17.65 13.25
N ASP A 16 -12.76 17.85 14.53
CA ASP A 16 -12.54 19.18 15.09
C ASP A 16 -11.22 19.77 14.53
N THR A 17 -10.17 18.94 14.41
CA THR A 17 -8.90 19.34 13.76
C THR A 17 -9.09 19.73 12.29
N ILE A 18 -9.91 18.97 11.56
CA ILE A 18 -10.27 19.28 10.16
C ILE A 18 -10.99 20.63 10.06
N LEU A 19 -11.95 20.89 10.94
CA LEU A 19 -12.74 22.11 10.93
C LEU A 19 -11.90 23.33 11.30
N ASP A 20 -10.98 23.19 12.25
CA ASP A 20 -10.01 24.24 12.60
C ASP A 20 -9.07 24.53 11.43
N ALA A 21 -8.48 23.50 10.81
CA ALA A 21 -7.62 23.69 9.64
C ALA A 21 -8.35 24.33 8.46
N ARG A 22 -9.62 23.96 8.23
CA ARG A 22 -10.48 24.57 7.20
C ARG A 22 -10.74 26.05 7.50
N ARG A 23 -11.04 26.40 8.75
CA ARG A 23 -11.25 27.79 9.18
C ARG A 23 -9.99 28.63 8.97
N ASP A 24 -8.84 28.05 9.28
CA ASP A 24 -7.55 28.75 9.31
C ASP A 24 -6.79 28.68 7.97
N GLY A 25 -7.34 28.00 6.96
CA GLY A 25 -6.71 27.82 5.65
C GLY A 25 -5.40 27.03 5.71
N THR A 26 -5.26 26.14 6.70
CA THR A 26 -4.02 25.40 6.96
C THR A 26 -4.04 24.04 6.25
N ALA A 27 -2.97 23.73 5.53
CA ALA A 27 -2.77 22.41 4.94
C ALA A 27 -2.58 21.33 6.03
N LEU A 28 -3.15 20.14 5.83
CA LEU A 28 -3.04 18.99 6.73
C LEU A 28 -2.41 17.79 6.02
N GLU A 29 -1.32 17.30 6.60
CA GLU A 29 -0.75 15.99 6.27
C GLU A 29 -1.31 14.94 7.24
N VAL A 30 -2.06 13.97 6.71
CA VAL A 30 -2.59 12.86 7.51
C VAL A 30 -1.51 11.80 7.66
N ARG A 31 -1.12 11.50 8.90
CA ARG A 31 -0.02 10.58 9.20
C ARG A 31 -0.47 9.43 10.10
N GLY A 32 -0.22 8.20 9.67
CA GLY A 32 -0.28 7.03 10.54
C GLY A 32 1.06 6.85 11.25
N GLY A 33 1.67 5.67 11.09
CA GLY A 33 2.98 5.38 11.68
C GLY A 33 4.20 6.01 11.00
N GLY A 34 4.01 6.77 9.93
CA GLY A 34 5.11 7.45 9.22
C GLY A 34 6.09 6.52 8.51
N SER A 35 5.75 5.25 8.27
CA SER A 35 6.60 4.28 7.58
C SER A 35 6.69 4.50 6.07
N VAL A 36 5.73 5.24 5.51
CA VAL A 36 5.72 5.71 4.13
C VAL A 36 5.31 7.16 4.21
N LEU A 37 6.26 8.04 3.97
CA LEU A 37 6.04 9.48 4.01
C LEU A 37 5.98 10.00 2.59
N ASP A 38 5.01 10.87 2.39
CA ASP A 38 4.96 11.68 1.20
C ASP A 38 5.80 12.96 1.41
N ARG A 39 6.29 13.51 0.31
CA ARG A 39 6.77 14.90 0.22
C ARG A 39 6.07 15.53 -0.98
N MET A 40 4.75 15.65 -0.90
CA MET A 40 3.96 16.34 -1.92
C MET A 40 3.97 17.85 -1.67
N PRO A 41 3.74 18.66 -2.71
CA PRO A 41 3.60 20.11 -2.56
C PRO A 41 2.49 20.44 -1.55
N GLY A 42 2.77 21.30 -0.56
CA GLY A 42 1.83 21.62 0.53
C GLY A 42 2.22 21.07 1.90
N ASP A 43 3.28 20.27 2.00
CA ASP A 43 3.78 19.67 3.26
C ASP A 43 4.49 20.66 4.22
N ASP A 44 4.29 21.97 4.01
CA ASP A 44 4.62 23.01 5.00
C ASP A 44 3.49 23.21 6.03
N GLY A 45 2.41 22.42 5.93
CA GLY A 45 1.23 22.44 6.78
C GLY A 45 1.39 21.77 8.15
N ALA A 46 0.27 21.61 8.86
CA ALA A 46 0.23 20.87 10.12
C ALA A 46 0.07 19.36 9.87
N VAL A 47 0.58 18.55 10.79
CA VAL A 47 0.46 17.08 10.73
C VAL A 47 -0.69 16.65 11.62
N LEU A 48 -1.63 15.90 11.06
CA LEU A 48 -2.68 15.18 11.80
C LEU A 48 -2.28 13.72 11.97
N SER A 49 -1.79 13.36 13.15
CA SER A 49 -1.36 11.99 13.48
C SER A 49 -2.52 11.14 13.97
N VAL A 50 -2.95 10.16 13.16
CA VAL A 50 -3.99 9.18 13.50
C VAL A 50 -3.43 7.91 14.14
N ALA A 51 -2.14 7.87 14.47
CA ALA A 51 -1.48 6.71 15.08
C ALA A 51 -2.10 6.33 16.44
N GLY A 52 -2.70 7.28 17.17
CA GLY A 52 -3.39 7.02 18.43
C GLY A 52 -4.76 6.34 18.29
N LEU A 53 -5.35 6.33 17.09
CA LEU A 53 -6.66 5.75 16.83
C LEU A 53 -6.54 4.22 16.61
N THR A 54 -6.35 3.47 17.69
CA THR A 54 -5.97 2.04 17.65
C THR A 54 -7.06 1.09 18.13
N GLY A 55 -6.85 -0.20 17.86
CA GLY A 55 -7.63 -1.31 18.39
C GLY A 55 -8.67 -1.87 17.42
N VAL A 56 -9.03 -3.11 17.72
CA VAL A 56 -10.10 -3.86 17.05
C VAL A 56 -11.46 -3.32 17.50
N VAL A 57 -12.33 -3.02 16.54
CA VAL A 57 -13.71 -2.58 16.79
C VAL A 57 -14.63 -3.79 16.84
N ASP A 58 -14.44 -4.74 15.92
CA ASP A 58 -15.23 -5.96 15.79
C ASP A 58 -14.43 -7.04 15.06
N HIS A 59 -14.57 -8.30 15.46
CA HIS A 59 -13.94 -9.45 14.80
C HIS A 59 -14.93 -10.61 14.72
N ALA A 60 -15.67 -10.66 13.62
CA ALA A 60 -16.56 -11.77 13.31
C ALA A 60 -15.77 -12.87 12.61
N ALA A 61 -15.04 -13.69 13.39
CA ALA A 61 -14.18 -14.74 12.88
C ALA A 61 -14.95 -15.76 12.01
N GLU A 62 -16.17 -16.13 12.41
CA GLU A 62 -17.01 -17.06 11.63
C GLU A 62 -17.39 -16.49 10.26
N ASP A 63 -17.53 -15.18 10.16
CA ASP A 63 -17.86 -14.47 8.93
C ASP A 63 -16.62 -14.07 8.12
N LEU A 64 -15.41 -14.40 8.60
CA LEU A 64 -14.13 -14.00 8.01
C LEU A 64 -14.06 -12.47 7.78
N THR A 65 -14.47 -11.69 8.78
CA THR A 65 -14.33 -10.23 8.72
C THR A 65 -13.78 -9.64 10.01
N ILE A 66 -13.04 -8.53 9.87
CA ILE A 66 -12.55 -7.76 11.00
C ILE A 66 -12.71 -6.27 10.72
N THR A 67 -13.19 -5.52 11.70
CA THR A 67 -13.19 -4.06 11.70
C THR A 67 -12.14 -3.56 12.68
N VAL A 68 -11.21 -2.74 12.21
CA VAL A 68 -10.14 -2.17 13.02
C VAL A 68 -10.06 -0.66 12.82
N ARG A 69 -9.59 0.04 13.84
CA ARG A 69 -9.25 1.45 13.72
C ARG A 69 -7.95 1.62 12.92
N THR A 70 -7.83 2.73 12.19
CA THR A 70 -6.76 2.90 11.20
C THR A 70 -5.36 3.16 11.78
N GLY A 71 -5.26 3.58 13.03
CA GLY A 71 -4.01 3.66 13.78
C GLY A 71 -3.49 2.31 14.28
N THR A 72 -4.30 1.25 14.25
CA THR A 72 -3.90 -0.10 14.67
C THR A 72 -2.64 -0.55 13.95
N GLY A 73 -1.65 -1.05 14.70
CA GLY A 73 -0.40 -1.57 14.14
C GLY A 73 -0.63 -2.82 13.30
N ILE A 74 0.19 -3.03 12.27
CA ILE A 74 0.09 -4.26 11.47
C ILE A 74 0.38 -5.49 12.34
N ASP A 75 1.35 -5.41 13.24
CA ASP A 75 1.73 -6.52 14.11
C ASP A 75 0.58 -6.93 15.05
N GLU A 76 -0.07 -5.95 15.69
CA GLU A 76 -1.28 -6.16 16.50
C GLU A 76 -2.39 -6.83 15.68
N LEU A 77 -2.63 -6.37 14.44
CA LEU A 77 -3.59 -7.01 13.54
C LEU A 77 -3.21 -8.47 13.25
N GLN A 78 -1.94 -8.74 12.95
CA GLN A 78 -1.50 -10.12 12.67
C GLN A 78 -1.66 -11.03 13.88
N GLU A 79 -1.36 -10.55 15.09
CA GLU A 79 -1.52 -11.31 16.33
C GLU A 79 -2.98 -11.72 16.56
N VAL A 80 -3.92 -10.78 16.41
CA VAL A 80 -5.36 -11.04 16.55
C VAL A 80 -5.84 -12.08 15.52
N LEU A 81 -5.42 -11.92 14.27
CA LEU A 81 -5.83 -12.83 13.19
C LEU A 81 -5.22 -14.22 13.36
N ALA A 82 -3.94 -14.30 13.75
CA ALA A 82 -3.24 -15.57 13.98
C ALA A 82 -3.89 -16.38 15.11
N ALA A 83 -4.35 -15.72 16.18
CA ALA A 83 -5.06 -16.36 17.28
C ALA A 83 -6.37 -17.07 16.82
N SER A 84 -6.96 -16.61 15.70
CA SER A 84 -8.16 -17.21 15.10
C SER A 84 -7.86 -18.07 13.87
N GLY A 85 -6.59 -18.32 13.55
CA GLY A 85 -6.22 -19.09 12.36
C GLY A 85 -6.52 -18.38 11.04
N GLN A 86 -6.48 -17.05 11.02
CA GLN A 86 -6.89 -16.20 9.89
C GLN A 86 -5.75 -15.28 9.45
N GLU A 87 -5.88 -14.72 8.24
CA GLU A 87 -4.98 -13.71 7.71
C GLU A 87 -5.68 -12.76 6.73
N CYS A 88 -5.00 -11.67 6.41
CA CYS A 88 -5.40 -10.67 5.43
C CYS A 88 -4.19 -10.31 4.52
N PRO A 89 -4.35 -9.44 3.49
CA PRO A 89 -3.29 -9.11 2.54
C PRO A 89 -2.36 -8.00 3.07
N ILE A 90 -2.68 -7.43 4.23
CA ILE A 90 -1.89 -6.37 4.86
C ILE A 90 -0.77 -7.07 5.60
N GLU A 91 0.38 -7.15 4.94
CA GLU A 91 1.57 -7.82 5.45
C GLU A 91 2.52 -6.83 6.13
N PRO A 92 3.25 -7.25 7.18
CA PRO A 92 4.33 -6.45 7.75
C PRO A 92 5.34 -6.03 6.67
N THR A 93 5.77 -4.77 6.73
CA THR A 93 6.93 -4.26 5.99
C THR A 93 8.14 -4.36 6.88
N ASP A 94 9.33 -4.36 6.27
CA ASP A 94 10.58 -4.22 7.01
C ASP A 94 10.69 -2.84 7.70
N ALA A 95 9.88 -1.87 7.29
CA ALA A 95 9.68 -0.60 8.00
C ALA A 95 8.76 -0.78 9.22
N ALA A 96 9.32 -0.57 10.41
CA ALA A 96 8.61 -0.62 11.68
C ALA A 96 7.53 0.47 11.79
N GLY A 97 6.51 0.21 12.63
CA GLY A 97 5.49 1.20 12.99
C GLY A 97 4.37 1.38 11.96
N SER A 98 4.34 0.63 10.85
CA SER A 98 3.23 0.72 9.90
C SER A 98 1.86 0.46 10.54
N THR A 99 0.88 1.27 10.17
CA THR A 99 -0.53 1.11 10.60
C THR A 99 -1.39 0.56 9.48
N VAL A 100 -2.52 -0.06 9.84
CA VAL A 100 -3.51 -0.55 8.87
C VAL A 100 -3.98 0.57 7.94
N GLY A 101 -4.32 1.73 8.51
CA GLY A 101 -4.74 2.91 7.75
C GLY A 101 -3.70 3.39 6.76
N GLY A 102 -2.41 3.40 7.15
CA GLY A 102 -1.32 3.77 6.24
C GLY A 102 -1.23 2.83 5.03
N ARG A 103 -1.43 1.52 5.22
CA ARG A 103 -1.43 0.57 4.10
C ARG A 103 -2.64 0.70 3.19
N ILE A 104 -3.81 0.97 3.75
CA ILE A 104 -5.00 1.27 2.94
C ILE A 104 -4.79 2.58 2.17
N ALA A 105 -4.39 3.66 2.85
CA ALA A 105 -4.24 4.98 2.26
C ALA A 105 -3.17 5.02 1.15
N THR A 106 -2.08 4.27 1.30
CA THR A 106 -1.02 4.17 0.26
C THR A 106 -1.34 3.15 -0.82
N GLY A 107 -2.24 2.20 -0.56
CA GLY A 107 -2.58 1.10 -1.47
C GLY A 107 -1.45 0.09 -1.69
N LEU A 108 -0.38 0.15 -0.88
CA LEU A 108 0.81 -0.68 -1.03
C LEU A 108 0.57 -2.10 -0.49
N ALA A 109 0.57 -3.08 -1.40
CA ALA A 109 0.51 -4.50 -1.03
C ALA A 109 1.89 -5.11 -0.79
N GLY A 110 1.91 -6.21 -0.04
CA GLY A 110 3.10 -6.99 0.25
C GLY A 110 3.51 -7.97 -0.86
N PRO A 111 4.53 -8.81 -0.60
CA PRO A 111 5.06 -9.81 -1.53
C PRO A 111 4.02 -10.79 -2.08
N ARG A 112 2.93 -11.06 -1.35
CA ARG A 112 1.90 -12.01 -1.77
C ARG A 112 0.88 -11.43 -2.75
N GLN A 113 1.09 -10.22 -3.26
CA GLN A 113 0.12 -9.54 -4.14
C GLN A 113 -0.32 -10.38 -5.34
N LEU A 114 0.55 -11.25 -5.87
CA LEU A 114 0.24 -12.17 -6.97
C LEU A 114 -0.92 -13.12 -6.60
N GLY A 115 -0.79 -13.85 -5.48
CA GLY A 115 -1.80 -14.83 -5.05
C GLY A 115 -2.91 -14.26 -4.15
N ALA A 116 -2.62 -13.20 -3.39
CA ALA A 116 -3.55 -12.57 -2.46
C ALA A 116 -4.34 -11.40 -3.09
N GLY A 117 -3.90 -10.84 -4.21
CA GLY A 117 -4.52 -9.67 -4.83
C GLY A 117 -4.11 -8.34 -4.17
N ARG A 118 -4.74 -7.24 -4.60
CA ARG A 118 -4.41 -5.89 -4.12
C ARG A 118 -5.12 -5.61 -2.81
N VAL A 119 -4.54 -4.74 -1.97
CA VAL A 119 -5.13 -4.35 -0.66
C VAL A 119 -6.59 -3.88 -0.81
N ARG A 120 -6.89 -3.09 -1.85
CA ARG A 120 -8.24 -2.58 -2.14
C ARG A 120 -9.29 -3.66 -2.33
N ASP A 121 -8.90 -4.85 -2.78
CA ASP A 121 -9.83 -5.95 -3.05
C ASP A 121 -10.29 -6.64 -1.77
N TRP A 122 -9.69 -6.29 -0.63
CA TRP A 122 -10.01 -6.83 0.69
C TRP A 122 -10.75 -5.87 1.60
N VAL A 123 -10.85 -4.60 1.21
CA VAL A 123 -11.60 -3.60 1.94
C VAL A 123 -13.08 -3.78 1.61
N LEU A 124 -13.87 -4.16 2.63
CA LEU A 124 -15.31 -4.31 2.53
C LEU A 124 -16.04 -2.99 2.84
N ARG A 125 -15.53 -2.27 3.86
CA ARG A 125 -16.11 -1.01 4.33
C ARG A 125 -15.03 -0.06 4.80
N VAL A 126 -15.26 1.23 4.59
CA VAL A 126 -14.48 2.32 5.20
C VAL A 126 -15.39 3.26 5.96
N ARG A 127 -14.91 3.76 7.10
CA ARG A 127 -15.44 4.93 7.79
C ARG A 127 -14.38 6.02 7.72
N PHE A 128 -14.78 7.23 7.38
CA PHE A 128 -13.84 8.34 7.20
C PHE A 128 -14.49 9.68 7.54
N VAL A 129 -13.64 10.67 7.82
CA VAL A 129 -14.04 12.06 8.01
C VAL A 129 -13.65 12.86 6.76
N THR A 130 -14.63 13.55 6.18
CA THR A 130 -14.45 14.33 4.95
C THR A 130 -13.78 15.68 5.19
N GLY A 131 -13.44 16.38 4.09
CA GLY A 131 -13.03 17.78 4.05
C GLY A 131 -13.94 18.76 4.80
N ALA A 132 -15.22 18.41 4.94
CA ALA A 132 -16.25 19.18 5.62
C ALA A 132 -16.48 18.76 7.09
N GLY A 133 -15.65 17.87 7.63
CA GLY A 133 -15.83 17.33 8.98
C GLY A 133 -17.02 16.37 9.11
N GLN A 134 -17.58 15.90 7.98
CA GLN A 134 -18.69 14.95 8.01
C GLN A 134 -18.14 13.52 8.17
N VAL A 135 -18.78 12.74 9.05
CA VAL A 135 -18.47 11.32 9.18
C VAL A 135 -19.26 10.54 8.12
N ALA A 136 -18.54 9.97 7.16
CA ALA A 136 -19.09 9.15 6.11
C ALA A 136 -18.76 7.66 6.33
N LYS A 137 -19.60 6.81 5.76
CA LYS A 137 -19.40 5.36 5.68
C LYS A 137 -19.66 4.91 4.27
N ALA A 138 -18.85 3.99 3.78
CA ALA A 138 -19.06 3.40 2.46
C ALA A 138 -18.70 1.92 2.45
N GLY A 139 -19.42 1.17 1.62
CA GLY A 139 -19.38 -0.29 1.58
C GLY A 139 -20.20 -0.94 2.68
N GLY A 140 -20.22 -2.27 2.65
CA GLY A 140 -20.98 -3.12 3.56
C GLY A 140 -20.07 -4.17 4.20
N VAL A 141 -20.52 -4.75 5.31
CA VAL A 141 -19.80 -5.87 5.95
C VAL A 141 -20.02 -7.20 5.22
N THR A 142 -20.98 -7.24 4.29
CA THR A 142 -21.36 -8.43 3.53
C THR A 142 -20.60 -8.51 2.20
N VAL A 143 -20.23 -9.73 1.79
CA VAL A 143 -19.48 -10.02 0.55
C VAL A 143 -20.17 -9.52 -0.72
N LYS A 144 -21.51 -9.41 -0.72
CA LYS A 144 -22.29 -8.81 -1.81
C LYS A 144 -22.81 -7.46 -1.34
N ASP A 145 -22.14 -6.41 -1.81
CA ASP A 145 -22.67 -5.05 -1.80
C ASP A 145 -22.64 -4.54 -3.25
N VAL A 146 -23.82 -4.33 -3.82
CA VAL A 146 -24.00 -3.91 -5.23
C VAL A 146 -24.68 -2.54 -5.32
N THR A 147 -24.70 -1.79 -4.21
CA THR A 147 -25.40 -0.52 -4.13
C THR A 147 -24.44 0.66 -4.08
N GLY A 148 -24.61 1.61 -5.00
CA GLY A 148 -23.84 2.85 -5.04
C GLY A 148 -22.44 2.71 -5.64
N PHE A 149 -21.60 3.71 -5.37
CA PHE A 149 -20.22 3.77 -5.83
C PHE A 149 -19.29 3.02 -4.87
N ASP A 150 -18.28 2.35 -5.43
CA ASP A 150 -17.25 1.66 -4.65
C ASP A 150 -16.23 2.67 -4.08
N LEU A 151 -16.65 3.40 -3.06
CA LEU A 151 -15.77 4.37 -2.38
C LEU A 151 -14.67 3.66 -1.60
N CYS A 152 -14.80 2.37 -1.27
CA CYS A 152 -13.73 1.60 -0.63
C CYS A 152 -12.49 1.54 -1.55
N ARG A 153 -12.71 1.23 -2.84
CA ARG A 153 -11.64 1.27 -3.85
C ARG A 153 -11.12 2.67 -4.13
N LEU A 154 -11.97 3.70 -4.02
CA LEU A 154 -11.56 5.09 -4.18
C LEU A 154 -10.67 5.57 -3.02
N MET A 155 -11.03 5.24 -1.78
CA MET A 155 -10.28 5.63 -0.58
C MET A 155 -8.95 4.87 -0.45
N THR A 156 -8.86 3.66 -1.00
CA THR A 156 -7.61 2.90 -1.02
C THR A 156 -6.63 3.49 -2.04
N GLY A 157 -5.43 3.88 -1.60
CA GLY A 157 -4.48 4.61 -2.44
C GLY A 157 -4.78 6.11 -2.56
N SER A 158 -5.66 6.67 -1.72
CA SER A 158 -6.01 8.10 -1.71
C SER A 158 -4.98 8.98 -1.01
N TRP A 159 -4.02 8.42 -0.27
CA TRP A 159 -3.00 9.18 0.49
C TRP A 159 -3.58 10.18 1.49
N GLY A 160 -4.81 9.96 1.98
CA GLY A 160 -5.52 10.90 2.85
C GLY A 160 -6.07 12.14 2.13
N THR A 161 -5.99 12.19 0.79
CA THR A 161 -6.45 13.34 -0.02
C THR A 161 -7.96 13.41 -0.21
N LEU A 162 -8.71 12.36 0.19
CA LEU A 162 -10.16 12.28 0.06
C LEU A 162 -10.88 12.25 1.41
N GLY A 163 -10.12 12.43 2.49
CA GLY A 163 -10.59 12.36 3.86
C GLY A 163 -9.71 11.46 4.73
N VAL A 164 -9.95 11.52 6.04
CA VAL A 164 -9.22 10.76 7.05
C VAL A 164 -9.97 9.48 7.35
N ILE A 165 -9.42 8.33 6.92
CA ILE A 165 -9.99 7.02 7.22
C ILE A 165 -9.82 6.75 8.73
N THR A 166 -10.91 6.44 9.43
CA THR A 166 -10.94 6.19 10.88
C THR A 166 -11.10 4.72 11.24
N GLU A 167 -11.89 3.98 10.45
CA GLU A 167 -12.12 2.55 10.61
C GLU A 167 -12.12 1.87 9.23
N VAL A 168 -11.63 0.63 9.18
CA VAL A 168 -11.72 -0.21 7.99
C VAL A 168 -12.25 -1.58 8.38
N THR A 169 -13.17 -2.11 7.57
CA THR A 169 -13.56 -3.52 7.63
C THR A 169 -12.87 -4.28 6.50
N LEU A 170 -12.15 -5.32 6.87
CA LEU A 170 -11.45 -6.21 5.95
C LEU A 170 -12.17 -7.55 5.91
N LYS A 171 -12.23 -8.15 4.71
CA LYS A 171 -12.44 -9.59 4.60
C LYS A 171 -11.17 -10.32 5.02
N LEU A 172 -11.30 -11.59 5.39
CA LEU A 172 -10.22 -12.44 5.85
C LEU A 172 -10.20 -13.74 5.04
N ARG A 173 -9.09 -14.47 5.15
CA ARG A 173 -8.99 -15.87 4.71
C ARG A 173 -8.41 -16.72 5.84
N PRO A 174 -8.66 -18.04 5.85
CA PRO A 174 -7.93 -18.95 6.73
C PRO A 174 -6.42 -18.88 6.46
N LEU A 175 -5.61 -19.06 7.50
CA LEU A 175 -4.18 -19.27 7.36
C LEU A 175 -3.92 -20.51 6.49
N ALA A 176 -2.93 -20.42 5.61
CA ALA A 176 -2.44 -21.57 4.87
C ALA A 176 -1.88 -22.62 5.85
N ARG A 177 -2.19 -23.90 5.60
CA ARG A 177 -1.66 -25.02 6.41
C ARG A 177 -0.14 -25.12 6.33
N HIS A 178 0.40 -24.78 5.16
CA HIS A 178 1.82 -24.76 4.88
C HIS A 178 2.13 -23.55 4.00
N ARG A 179 3.26 -22.88 4.29
CA ARG A 179 3.81 -21.77 3.52
C ARG A 179 5.33 -21.91 3.54
N ALA A 180 5.95 -22.01 2.38
CA ALA A 180 7.41 -22.11 2.27
C ALA A 180 7.93 -21.30 1.09
N TRP A 181 9.08 -20.68 1.32
CA TRP A 181 9.86 -20.02 0.28
C TRP A 181 10.81 -21.03 -0.36
N TYR A 182 10.95 -20.90 -1.67
CA TYR A 182 11.91 -21.65 -2.47
C TYR A 182 12.63 -20.71 -3.44
N THR A 183 13.67 -21.20 -4.08
CA THR A 183 14.45 -20.46 -5.07
C THR A 183 14.93 -21.35 -6.21
N THR A 184 15.18 -20.74 -7.36
CA THR A 184 15.78 -21.36 -8.54
C THR A 184 16.58 -20.33 -9.33
N THR A 185 17.51 -20.79 -10.16
CA THR A 185 18.17 -19.96 -11.18
C THR A 185 17.37 -19.87 -12.48
N GLU A 186 16.36 -20.72 -12.64
CA GLU A 186 15.47 -20.68 -13.81
C GLU A 186 14.67 -19.36 -13.81
N PRO A 187 14.55 -18.69 -14.96
CA PRO A 187 13.79 -17.46 -15.06
C PRO A 187 12.29 -17.73 -14.92
N ARG A 188 11.52 -16.71 -14.52
CA ARG A 188 10.06 -16.84 -14.29
C ARG A 188 9.29 -17.53 -15.41
N HIS A 189 9.67 -17.28 -16.68
CA HIS A 189 8.90 -17.72 -17.83
C HIS A 189 8.96 -19.23 -18.03
N ASP A 190 10.00 -19.88 -17.48
CA ASP A 190 10.12 -21.35 -17.48
C ASP A 190 9.31 -21.98 -16.34
N LEU A 191 8.90 -21.18 -15.35
CA LEU A 191 7.98 -21.59 -14.28
C LEU A 191 6.50 -21.36 -14.65
N ASP A 192 6.23 -20.45 -15.60
CA ASP A 192 4.88 -20.11 -16.04
C ASP A 192 4.19 -21.33 -16.67
N GLY A 193 3.02 -21.69 -16.15
CA GLY A 193 2.23 -22.82 -16.63
C GLY A 193 2.65 -24.20 -16.10
N VAL A 194 3.79 -24.28 -15.39
CA VAL A 194 4.21 -25.50 -14.69
C VAL A 194 3.82 -25.45 -13.22
N LEU A 195 4.09 -24.32 -12.55
CA LEU A 195 3.68 -24.13 -11.16
C LEU A 195 2.18 -23.85 -11.06
N PHE A 196 1.49 -24.62 -10.21
CA PHE A 196 0.10 -24.39 -9.90
C PHE A 196 -0.07 -23.24 -8.89
N ARG A 197 -0.41 -22.05 -9.40
CA ARG A 197 -0.82 -20.87 -8.62
C ARG A 197 0.17 -20.48 -7.49
N PRO A 198 1.44 -20.15 -7.83
CA PRO A 198 2.35 -19.60 -6.83
C PRO A 198 1.77 -18.31 -6.21
N VAL A 199 1.97 -18.14 -4.90
CA VAL A 199 1.42 -16.98 -4.16
C VAL A 199 2.29 -15.75 -4.32
N SER A 200 3.59 -15.96 -4.55
CA SER A 200 4.56 -14.91 -4.87
C SER A 200 5.61 -15.47 -5.83
N LEU A 201 6.00 -14.63 -6.79
CA LEU A 201 7.15 -14.85 -7.66
C LEU A 201 7.97 -13.55 -7.61
N ILE A 202 9.23 -13.66 -7.18
CA ILE A 202 10.12 -12.51 -7.06
C ILE A 202 11.42 -12.79 -7.78
N THR A 203 11.67 -12.06 -8.86
CA THR A 203 12.94 -12.15 -9.61
C THR A 203 13.92 -11.09 -9.12
N THR A 204 15.13 -11.52 -8.78
CA THR A 204 16.32 -10.69 -8.53
C THR A 204 17.30 -10.85 -9.69
N ALA A 205 18.49 -10.24 -9.57
CA ALA A 205 19.51 -10.33 -10.62
C ALA A 205 20.02 -11.76 -10.88
N ASP A 206 19.98 -12.62 -9.87
CA ASP A 206 20.61 -13.95 -9.86
C ASP A 206 19.64 -15.11 -9.70
N ARG A 207 18.46 -14.87 -9.15
CA ARG A 207 17.52 -15.93 -8.75
C ARG A 207 16.06 -15.51 -8.94
N THR A 208 15.19 -16.50 -9.07
CA THR A 208 13.76 -16.35 -8.87
C THR A 208 13.37 -17.01 -7.56
N HIS A 209 12.66 -16.27 -6.71
CA HIS A 209 12.10 -16.74 -5.44
C HIS A 209 10.62 -17.05 -5.62
N VAL A 210 10.20 -18.19 -5.08
CA VAL A 210 8.83 -18.69 -5.22
C VAL A 210 8.24 -18.91 -3.83
N LEU A 211 7.05 -18.37 -3.58
CA LEU A 211 6.28 -18.70 -2.38
C LEU A 211 5.14 -19.64 -2.76
N LEU A 212 5.15 -20.84 -2.17
CA LEU A 212 4.07 -21.81 -2.29
C LEU A 212 3.28 -21.89 -0.97
N GLU A 213 1.96 -21.98 -1.11
CA GLU A 213 1.01 -22.15 0.01
C GLU A 213 0.05 -23.29 -0.30
N GLY A 214 -0.35 -24.05 0.72
CA GLY A 214 -1.33 -25.12 0.54
C GLY A 214 -1.13 -26.30 1.50
N HIS A 215 -1.36 -27.51 0.99
CA HIS A 215 -0.97 -28.74 1.68
C HIS A 215 0.56 -28.91 1.58
N PRO A 216 1.24 -29.39 2.64
CA PRO A 216 2.69 -29.62 2.59
C PRO A 216 3.13 -30.52 1.44
N GLU A 217 2.37 -31.60 1.17
CA GLU A 217 2.69 -32.57 0.11
C GLU A 217 2.57 -31.94 -1.28
N ASP A 218 1.49 -31.22 -1.56
CA ASP A 218 1.31 -30.52 -2.84
C ASP A 218 2.42 -29.48 -3.07
N ALA A 219 2.78 -28.72 -2.03
CA ALA A 219 3.85 -27.72 -2.11
C ALA A 219 5.22 -28.36 -2.37
N ALA A 220 5.49 -29.53 -1.77
CA ALA A 220 6.72 -30.28 -1.99
C ALA A 220 6.75 -30.89 -3.41
N GLU A 221 5.65 -31.49 -3.88
CA GLU A 221 5.55 -32.05 -5.23
C GLU A 221 5.76 -30.98 -6.30
N GLN A 222 5.16 -29.79 -6.13
CA GLN A 222 5.37 -28.65 -7.04
C GLN A 222 6.82 -28.15 -7.02
N ALA A 223 7.45 -28.12 -5.84
CA ALA A 223 8.86 -27.74 -5.74
C ALA A 223 9.77 -28.75 -6.44
N GLU A 224 9.54 -30.05 -6.25
CA GLU A 224 10.30 -31.12 -6.90
C GLU A 224 10.13 -31.13 -8.43
N LEU A 225 8.92 -30.87 -8.92
CA LEU A 225 8.58 -30.88 -10.36
C LEU A 225 9.47 -29.94 -11.18
N VAL A 226 9.84 -28.79 -10.61
CA VAL A 226 10.68 -27.76 -11.27
C VAL A 226 12.02 -27.54 -10.58
N GLY A 227 12.41 -28.44 -9.68
CA GLY A 227 13.72 -28.41 -9.01
C GLY A 227 13.96 -27.19 -8.12
N LEU A 228 12.94 -26.70 -7.41
CA LEU A 228 13.09 -25.57 -6.50
C LEU A 228 13.86 -25.97 -5.22
N GLU A 229 14.79 -25.12 -4.81
CA GLU A 229 15.55 -25.28 -3.57
C GLU A 229 14.86 -24.55 -2.41
N PRO A 230 14.72 -25.14 -1.21
CA PRO A 230 14.20 -24.42 -0.04
C PRO A 230 15.00 -23.15 0.26
N ALA A 231 14.31 -22.06 0.59
CA ALA A 231 14.92 -20.76 0.83
C ALA A 231 14.25 -20.00 1.97
N GLU A 232 14.92 -18.97 2.46
CA GLU A 232 14.30 -17.95 3.30
C GLU A 232 13.54 -16.92 2.45
N ARG A 233 12.71 -16.10 3.11
CA ARG A 233 12.04 -14.97 2.47
C ARG A 233 13.10 -14.00 1.90
N PRO A 234 13.00 -13.57 0.63
CA PRO A 234 13.92 -12.58 0.09
C PRO A 234 13.74 -11.21 0.77
N ILE A 235 14.86 -10.55 1.06
CA ILE A 235 14.87 -9.16 1.56
C ILE A 235 14.76 -8.22 0.35
N LEU A 236 13.64 -7.51 0.27
CA LEU A 236 13.39 -6.61 -0.85
C LEU A 236 14.10 -5.27 -0.64
N PRO A 237 14.55 -4.61 -1.72
CA PRO A 237 14.89 -3.20 -1.66
C PRO A 237 13.73 -2.37 -1.11
N THR A 238 14.01 -1.28 -0.41
CA THR A 238 12.98 -0.50 0.31
C THR A 238 12.97 0.98 -0.05
N ALA A 239 13.98 1.47 -0.76
CA ALA A 239 14.13 2.91 -0.98
C ALA A 239 13.13 3.47 -1.97
N ALA A 240 12.72 2.69 -2.97
CA ALA A 240 11.69 3.08 -3.92
C ALA A 240 10.91 1.88 -4.48
N ARG A 241 9.71 2.17 -4.99
CA ARG A 241 8.83 1.19 -5.63
C ARG A 241 8.36 1.73 -6.98
N ALA A 242 8.77 1.07 -8.06
CA ALA A 242 8.21 1.29 -9.39
C ALA A 242 6.94 0.46 -9.59
N ALA A 243 5.94 1.05 -10.25
CA ALA A 243 4.72 0.37 -10.66
C ALA A 243 4.46 0.62 -12.14
N LEU A 244 4.31 -0.45 -12.92
CA LEU A 244 4.14 -0.42 -14.36
C LEU A 244 3.32 -1.65 -14.81
N ASP A 245 2.90 -1.68 -16.08
CA ASP A 245 2.30 -2.88 -16.66
C ASP A 245 3.31 -4.05 -16.57
N PRO A 246 2.91 -5.24 -16.09
CA PRO A 246 3.81 -6.40 -15.99
C PRO A 246 4.55 -6.73 -17.29
N ALA A 247 3.91 -6.52 -18.46
CA ALA A 247 4.52 -6.76 -19.76
C ALA A 247 5.65 -5.78 -20.11
N ARG A 248 5.71 -4.63 -19.45
CA ARG A 248 6.74 -3.59 -19.67
C ARG A 248 7.93 -3.72 -18.72
N VAL A 249 7.88 -4.63 -17.73
CA VAL A 249 8.96 -4.81 -16.76
C VAL A 249 10.31 -5.17 -17.40
N PRO A 250 10.40 -6.09 -18.40
CA PRO A 250 11.68 -6.37 -19.04
C PRO A 250 12.31 -5.14 -19.71
N GLU A 251 11.50 -4.30 -20.36
CA GLU A 251 11.97 -3.05 -20.98
C GLU A 251 12.41 -2.03 -19.92
N PHE A 252 11.70 -1.96 -18.79
CA PHE A 252 12.08 -1.13 -17.66
C PHE A 252 13.43 -1.55 -17.07
N LEU A 253 13.63 -2.85 -16.82
CA LEU A 253 14.90 -3.37 -16.29
C LEU A 253 16.07 -3.08 -17.24
N ALA A 254 15.87 -3.24 -18.55
CA ALA A 254 16.88 -2.88 -19.55
C ALA A 254 17.20 -1.38 -19.54
N ALA A 255 16.21 -0.52 -19.32
CA ALA A 255 16.40 0.93 -19.30
C ALA A 255 17.14 1.44 -18.04
N ILE A 256 17.08 0.69 -16.94
CA ILE A 256 17.81 1.01 -15.70
C ILE A 256 19.11 0.22 -15.54
N ASP A 257 19.46 -0.61 -16.53
CA ASP A 257 20.71 -1.36 -16.52
C ASP A 257 21.90 -0.39 -16.50
N GLY A 258 22.92 -0.73 -15.70
CA GLY A 258 24.06 0.15 -15.44
C GLY A 258 23.77 1.39 -14.57
N ALA A 259 22.53 1.63 -14.12
CA ALA A 259 22.20 2.75 -13.25
C ALA A 259 22.61 2.57 -11.78
N GLY A 260 23.32 1.48 -11.45
CA GLY A 260 23.80 1.18 -10.10
C GLY A 260 22.68 0.85 -9.10
N LEU A 261 21.54 0.37 -9.58
CA LEU A 261 20.39 0.03 -8.76
C LEU A 261 20.36 -1.46 -8.40
N ARG A 262 20.13 -1.76 -7.12
CA ARG A 262 19.67 -3.09 -6.70
C ARG A 262 18.16 -3.15 -6.88
N TRP A 263 17.67 -4.22 -7.50
CA TRP A 263 16.25 -4.37 -7.78
C TRP A 263 15.73 -5.76 -7.44
N ALA A 264 14.43 -5.84 -7.15
CA ALA A 264 13.67 -7.08 -7.08
C ALA A 264 12.28 -6.84 -7.70
N VAL A 265 11.84 -7.74 -8.58
CA VAL A 265 10.57 -7.63 -9.30
C VAL A 265 9.56 -8.59 -8.69
N GLN A 266 8.36 -8.12 -8.37
CA GLN A 266 7.21 -9.00 -8.15
C GLN A 266 6.55 -9.33 -9.48
N ASP A 267 6.80 -10.54 -9.93
CA ASP A 267 6.40 -11.02 -11.24
C ASP A 267 4.88 -11.19 -11.37
N GLY A 268 4.34 -10.91 -12.56
CA GLY A 268 2.89 -10.92 -12.82
C GLY A 268 2.13 -9.76 -12.17
N VAL A 269 2.78 -8.96 -11.32
CA VAL A 269 2.19 -7.82 -10.61
C VAL A 269 2.62 -6.47 -11.19
N GLY A 270 3.83 -6.39 -11.74
CA GLY A 270 4.37 -5.16 -12.35
C GLY A 270 4.95 -4.19 -11.32
N VAL A 271 5.44 -4.72 -10.20
CA VAL A 271 6.04 -3.93 -9.12
C VAL A 271 7.53 -4.24 -9.03
N CYS A 272 8.36 -3.20 -9.09
CA CYS A 272 9.81 -3.32 -8.90
C CYS A 272 10.22 -2.57 -7.64
N HIS A 273 10.91 -3.25 -6.72
CA HIS A 273 11.52 -2.67 -5.53
C HIS A 273 12.94 -2.25 -5.88
N LEU A 274 13.36 -1.04 -5.48
CA LEU A 274 14.64 -0.46 -5.88
C LEU A 274 15.39 0.12 -4.68
N ASP A 275 16.71 -0.07 -4.67
CA ASP A 275 17.68 0.62 -3.81
C ASP A 275 18.85 1.14 -4.64
N GLY A 276 19.43 2.26 -4.23
CA GLY A 276 20.60 2.84 -4.87
C GLY A 276 20.69 4.34 -4.70
N ALA A 277 21.63 4.95 -5.42
CA ALA A 277 21.86 6.39 -5.36
C ALA A 277 20.75 7.20 -6.02
N VAL A 278 20.66 8.49 -5.66
CA VAL A 278 19.69 9.45 -6.21
C VAL A 278 19.70 9.47 -7.74
N GLU A 279 20.88 9.41 -8.37
CA GLU A 279 21.04 9.43 -9.83
C GLU A 279 20.39 8.21 -10.51
N GLY A 280 20.54 7.03 -9.89
CA GLY A 280 19.86 5.81 -10.31
C GLY A 280 18.35 5.94 -10.15
N MET A 281 17.86 6.48 -9.03
CA MET A 281 16.42 6.69 -8.79
C MET A 281 15.78 7.64 -9.79
N VAL A 282 16.50 8.70 -10.19
CA VAL A 282 16.06 9.62 -11.24
C VAL A 282 15.98 8.91 -12.60
N THR A 283 16.95 8.06 -12.91
CA THR A 283 16.94 7.22 -14.13
C THR A 283 15.74 6.27 -14.12
N ALA A 284 15.50 5.56 -13.02
CA ALA A 284 14.35 4.67 -12.87
C ALA A 284 13.02 5.41 -13.01
N ARG A 285 12.88 6.58 -12.41
CA ARG A 285 11.67 7.39 -12.55
C ARG A 285 11.38 7.74 -14.00
N ARG A 286 12.36 8.29 -14.72
CA ARG A 286 12.21 8.65 -16.14
C ARG A 286 11.86 7.43 -17.00
N ALA A 287 12.53 6.30 -16.74
CA ALA A 287 12.24 5.05 -17.44
C ALA A 287 10.81 4.57 -17.20
N ALA A 288 10.36 4.55 -15.94
CA ALA A 288 9.00 4.15 -15.61
C ALA A 288 7.97 5.07 -16.26
N GLU A 289 8.13 6.40 -16.15
CA GLU A 289 7.23 7.39 -16.75
C GLU A 289 7.15 7.24 -18.27
N HIS A 290 8.28 7.02 -18.95
CA HIS A 290 8.32 6.77 -20.39
C HIS A 290 7.52 5.51 -20.78
N LEU A 291 7.49 4.51 -19.90
CA LEU A 291 6.75 3.27 -20.07
C LEU A 291 5.30 3.34 -19.56
N GLY A 292 4.83 4.52 -19.16
CA GLY A 292 3.48 4.73 -18.61
C GLY A 292 3.31 4.26 -17.17
N GLY A 293 4.40 3.99 -16.46
CA GLY A 293 4.46 3.65 -15.04
C GLY A 293 4.78 4.84 -14.15
N SER A 294 5.10 4.55 -12.89
CA SER A 294 5.48 5.53 -11.87
C SER A 294 6.54 4.97 -10.92
N VAL A 295 7.29 5.84 -10.25
CA VAL A 295 8.22 5.47 -9.18
C VAL A 295 7.92 6.27 -7.92
N LEU A 296 7.52 5.55 -6.88
CA LEU A 296 7.31 6.04 -5.54
C LEU A 296 8.61 5.96 -4.75
N ILE A 297 9.18 7.09 -4.34
CA ILE A 297 10.32 7.13 -3.40
C ILE A 297 9.78 6.99 -1.98
N LEU A 298 10.30 6.00 -1.27
CA LEU A 298 9.90 5.66 0.10
C LEU A 298 10.95 6.08 1.13
N GLU A 299 12.23 6.16 0.72
CA GLU A 299 13.35 6.56 1.57
C GLU A 299 13.48 8.09 1.64
N PRO A 300 13.10 8.74 2.77
CA PRO A 300 13.08 10.20 2.85
C PRO A 300 14.47 10.82 2.80
N SER A 301 15.52 10.07 3.18
CA SER A 301 16.91 10.56 3.15
C SER A 301 17.44 10.81 1.73
N LEU A 302 16.81 10.21 0.70
CA LEU A 302 17.16 10.49 -0.70
C LEU A 302 16.82 11.91 -1.13
N GLY A 303 15.99 12.63 -0.37
CA GLY A 303 15.63 14.02 -0.66
C GLY A 303 14.84 14.23 -1.96
N LEU A 304 14.39 13.14 -2.59
CA LEU A 304 13.55 13.18 -3.78
C LEU A 304 12.06 13.26 -3.39
N PRO A 305 11.23 13.96 -4.18
CA PRO A 305 9.79 13.91 -3.99
C PRO A 305 9.29 12.48 -4.27
N ALA A 306 8.32 12.03 -3.49
CA ALA A 306 7.79 10.66 -3.54
C ALA A 306 7.25 10.30 -4.93
N PHE A 307 6.44 11.15 -5.57
CA PHE A 307 5.73 10.79 -6.82
C PHE A 307 6.35 11.28 -8.13
N GLY A 308 7.37 12.14 -8.09
CA GLY A 308 7.90 12.74 -9.32
C GLY A 308 7.00 13.86 -9.82
N GLY A 309 7.35 15.08 -9.44
CA GLY A 309 6.56 16.28 -9.69
C GLY A 309 6.71 17.23 -8.53
N SER A 310 7.09 18.47 -8.82
CA SER A 310 7.19 19.55 -7.83
C SER A 310 6.12 20.58 -8.15
N GLY A 311 5.01 20.55 -7.44
CA GLY A 311 4.01 21.60 -7.42
C GLY A 311 2.60 21.12 -7.72
N PRO A 312 1.59 21.94 -7.38
CA PRO A 312 0.22 21.70 -7.81
C PRO A 312 0.16 21.65 -9.35
N ASP A 313 -0.32 20.54 -9.90
CA ASP A 313 -0.58 20.42 -11.33
C ASP A 313 -1.81 21.29 -11.66
N PRO A 314 -1.70 22.30 -12.54
CA PRO A 314 -2.85 23.13 -12.93
C PRO A 314 -4.02 22.33 -13.52
N ILE A 315 -3.78 21.13 -14.02
CA ILE A 315 -4.84 20.19 -14.42
C ILE A 315 -5.53 19.62 -13.18
N ALA A 316 -4.77 19.11 -12.21
CA ALA A 316 -5.32 18.57 -10.96
C ALA A 316 -6.12 19.64 -10.19
N THR A 317 -5.62 20.88 -10.10
CA THR A 317 -6.36 22.00 -9.49
C THR A 317 -7.68 22.25 -10.22
N ARG A 318 -7.67 22.36 -11.56
CA ARG A 318 -8.91 22.58 -12.34
C ARG A 318 -9.89 21.42 -12.22
N VAL A 319 -9.41 20.19 -12.19
CA VAL A 319 -10.26 19.00 -11.98
C VAL A 319 -10.89 19.05 -10.60
N SER A 320 -10.12 19.40 -9.57
CA SER A 320 -10.61 19.58 -8.21
C SER A 320 -11.67 20.68 -8.14
N GLU A 321 -11.44 21.83 -8.77
CA GLU A 321 -12.41 22.95 -8.77
C GLU A 321 -13.75 22.59 -9.43
N VAL A 322 -13.74 21.68 -10.41
CA VAL A 322 -14.95 21.22 -11.10
C VAL A 322 -15.66 20.11 -10.32
N LEU A 323 -14.91 19.19 -9.72
CA LEU A 323 -15.48 17.99 -9.08
C LEU A 323 -15.80 18.18 -7.59
N ASP A 324 -15.13 19.12 -6.92
CA ASP A 324 -15.28 19.39 -5.50
C ASP A 324 -15.34 20.90 -5.20
N PRO A 325 -16.32 21.64 -5.77
CA PRO A 325 -16.39 23.10 -5.65
C PRO A 325 -16.64 23.60 -4.20
N ASP A 326 -17.11 22.73 -3.32
CA ASP A 326 -17.44 23.02 -1.92
C ASP A 326 -16.40 22.45 -0.93
N ASP A 327 -15.27 21.94 -1.42
CA ASP A 327 -14.16 21.45 -0.61
C ASP A 327 -14.58 20.33 0.36
N VAL A 328 -15.29 19.32 -0.15
CA VAL A 328 -15.84 18.19 0.59
C VAL A 328 -14.82 17.05 0.71
N LEU A 329 -13.94 16.81 -0.26
CA LEU A 329 -13.07 15.61 -0.28
C LEU A 329 -11.79 15.82 0.55
N ALA A 330 -11.05 16.92 0.35
CA ALA A 330 -10.08 17.50 1.29
C ALA A 330 -9.37 18.72 0.66
N PRO A 331 -9.75 19.97 1.00
CA PRO A 331 -9.20 21.17 0.37
C PRO A 331 -7.71 21.43 0.62
N TRP A 332 -7.16 20.86 1.69
CA TRP A 332 -5.86 21.26 2.24
C TRP A 332 -4.64 20.80 1.44
N ARG A 333 -4.78 19.84 0.51
CA ARG A 333 -3.64 19.34 -0.28
C ARG A 333 -3.38 20.11 -1.58
N TRP A 334 -4.34 20.93 -2.00
CA TRP A 334 -4.25 21.74 -3.22
C TRP A 334 -4.46 23.23 -2.93
N SER A 335 -4.27 23.64 -1.68
CA SER A 335 -4.58 25.00 -1.23
C SER A 335 -3.96 26.04 -2.18
N ARG A 336 -4.85 26.92 -2.67
CA ARG A 336 -4.55 28.07 -3.52
C ARG A 336 -3.49 29.00 -2.94
#